data_AF-A0A968XX42-F1
#
_entry.id   AF-A0A968XX42-F1
#
_cell.length_a   1.000
_cell.length_b   1.000
_cell.length_c   1.000
_cell.angle_alpha   90.00
_cell.angle_beta   90.00
_cell.angle_gamma   90.00
#
_symmetry.space_group_name_H-M   'P 1'
#
loop_
_entity.id
_entity.type
_entity.pdbx_description
1 polymer ?
#
loop_
_entity_poly.entity_id
_entity_poly.type
_entity_poly.pdbx_seq_one_letter_code
_entity_poly.pdbx_strand_id
1 'polypeptide(L)'
;MQDTRLTRLLGGAGDRLTRWLSNPWRKLSVQIISLLGGFFVGSATAAVTGQAAIWDTTVAGIFLAIAELINWLVYRSRGRVLLLELMNYAKIGFIYCLFLEALKLGS
;
A
#
# COMPACT_ATOMS: atom_id res chain seq x y z
N MET A 1 -28.66 13.70 -0.71
CA MET A 1 -28.09 12.40 -1.08
C MET A 1 -28.84 11.34 -0.28
N GLN A 2 -29.41 10.33 -0.94
CA GLN A 2 -30.28 9.34 -0.27
C GLN A 2 -29.45 8.34 0.54
N ASP A 3 -29.73 8.23 1.84
CA ASP A 3 -29.19 7.18 2.71
C ASP A 3 -29.77 5.82 2.27
N THR A 4 -29.07 5.14 1.36
CA THR A 4 -29.44 3.75 1.04
C THR A 4 -29.09 2.85 2.22
N ARG A 5 -29.84 1.75 2.41
CA ARG A 5 -29.54 0.74 3.43
C ARG A 5 -28.09 0.24 3.33
N LEU A 6 -27.54 0.17 2.11
CA LEU A 6 -26.15 -0.21 1.86
C LEU A 6 -25.17 0.83 2.43
N THR A 7 -25.44 2.12 2.24
CA THR A 7 -24.62 3.21 2.80
C THR A 7 -24.61 3.19 4.33
N ARG A 8 -25.74 2.91 4.99
CA ARG A 8 -25.79 2.75 6.45
C ARG A 8 -25.00 1.53 6.94
N LEU A 9 -25.08 0.41 6.23
CA LEU A 9 -24.33 -0.80 6.58
C LEU A 9 -22.82 -0.60 6.38
N LEU A 10 -22.42 -0.03 5.25
CA LEU A 10 -21.02 0.27 4.93
C LEU A 10 -20.43 1.33 5.88
N GLY A 11 -21.17 2.40 6.16
CA GLY A 11 -20.76 3.43 7.13
C GLY A 11 -20.60 2.85 8.54
N GLY A 12 -21.60 2.08 9.00
CA GLY A 12 -21.55 1.44 10.33
C GLY A 12 -20.49 0.33 10.46
N ALA A 13 -20.08 -0.30 9.36
CA ALA A 13 -18.95 -1.23 9.33
C ALA A 13 -17.62 -0.47 9.40
N GLY A 14 -17.49 0.61 8.62
CA GLY A 14 -16.34 1.51 8.64
C GLY A 14 -16.07 2.03 10.04
N ASP A 15 -17.07 2.64 10.69
CA ASP A 15 -16.95 3.22 12.04
C ASP A 15 -16.62 2.19 13.12
N ARG A 16 -17.03 0.93 12.94
CA ARG A 16 -16.64 -0.17 13.84
C ARG A 16 -15.19 -0.56 13.62
N LEU A 17 -14.73 -0.61 12.37
CA LEU A 17 -13.34 -0.86 12.03
C LEU A 17 -12.43 0.23 12.61
N THR A 18 -12.78 1.50 12.43
CA THR A 18 -11.99 2.63 12.96
C THR A 18 -11.93 2.61 14.49
N ARG A 19 -13.04 2.29 15.16
CA ARG A 19 -13.05 2.12 16.63
C ARG A 19 -12.22 0.94 17.08
N TRP A 20 -12.27 -0.19 16.39
CA TRP A 20 -11.45 -1.37 16.72
C TRP A 20 -9.95 -1.08 16.53
N LEU A 21 -9.61 -0.29 15.51
CA LEU A 21 -8.26 0.20 15.23
C LEU A 21 -7.85 1.43 16.05
N SER A 22 -8.68 1.91 16.99
CA SER A 22 -8.27 2.98 17.91
C SER A 22 -7.20 2.51 18.91
N ASN A 23 -7.12 1.20 19.19
CA ASN A 23 -6.08 0.67 20.05
C ASN A 23 -4.72 0.79 19.34
N PRO A 24 -3.74 1.49 19.95
CA PRO A 24 -2.46 1.79 19.30
C PRO A 24 -1.69 0.53 18.89
N TRP A 25 -1.77 -0.55 19.67
CA TRP A 25 -1.13 -1.82 19.35
C TRP A 25 -1.75 -2.50 18.13
N ARG A 26 -3.09 -2.51 18.04
CA ARG A 26 -3.80 -3.09 16.88
C ARG A 26 -3.51 -2.28 15.63
N LYS A 27 -3.51 -0.95 15.73
CA LYS A 27 -3.16 -0.07 14.63
C LYS A 27 -1.75 -0.37 14.11
N LEU A 28 -0.78 -0.46 15.01
CA LEU A 28 0.60 -0.75 14.67
C LEU A 28 0.76 -2.14 14.03
N SER A 29 0.07 -3.16 14.56
CA SER A 29 0.06 -4.49 13.94
C SER A 29 -0.44 -4.46 12.50
N VAL A 30 -1.54 -3.75 12.22
CA VAL A 30 -2.10 -3.68 10.85
C VAL A 30 -1.20 -2.85 9.93
N GLN A 31 -0.56 -1.80 10.42
CA GLN A 31 0.46 -1.05 9.67
C GLN A 31 1.67 -1.94 9.31
N ILE A 32 2.18 -2.74 10.26
CA ILE A 32 3.26 -3.69 10.02
C ILE A 32 2.84 -4.75 9.01
N ILE A 33 1.64 -5.33 9.14
CA ILE A 33 1.11 -6.29 8.18
C ILE A 33 1.03 -5.64 6.78
N SER A 34 0.58 -4.39 6.68
CA SER A 34 0.54 -3.67 5.41
C SER A 34 1.93 -3.47 4.82
N LEU A 35 2.91 -3.10 5.65
CA LEU A 35 4.30 -2.95 5.23
C LEU A 35 4.90 -4.27 4.74
N LEU A 36 4.73 -5.36 5.49
CA LEU A 36 5.20 -6.70 5.12
C LEU A 36 4.48 -7.23 3.88
N GLY A 37 3.18 -6.94 3.74
CA GLY A 37 2.42 -7.26 2.54
C GLY A 37 2.96 -6.53 1.31
N GLY A 38 3.28 -5.24 1.44
CA GLY A 38 3.95 -4.46 0.41
C GLY A 38 5.31 -5.05 0.01
N PHE A 39 6.11 -5.44 1.00
CA PHE A 39 7.41 -6.10 0.79
C PHE A 39 7.24 -7.42 0.01
N PHE A 40 6.29 -8.25 0.40
CA PHE A 40 5.99 -9.51 -0.28
C PHE A 40 5.59 -9.30 -1.75
N VAL A 41 4.72 -8.32 -2.03
CA VAL A 41 4.34 -7.96 -3.40
C VAL A 41 5.57 -7.48 -4.19
N GLY A 42 6.46 -6.69 -3.58
CA GLY A 42 7.70 -6.25 -4.20
C GLY A 42 8.58 -7.42 -4.63
N SER A 43 8.75 -8.41 -3.73
CA SER A 43 9.56 -9.60 -4.00
C SER A 43 8.98 -10.47 -5.11
N ALA A 44 7.65 -10.72 -5.07
CA ALA A 44 6.97 -11.47 -6.12
C ALA A 44 7.08 -10.77 -7.48
N THR A 45 6.98 -9.44 -7.48
CA THR A 45 7.06 -8.64 -8.70
C THR A 45 8.47 -8.66 -9.28
N ALA A 46 9.49 -8.48 -8.44
CA ALA A 46 10.89 -8.59 -8.86
C ALA A 46 11.23 -9.96 -9.46
N ALA A 47 10.70 -11.04 -8.89
CA ALA A 47 10.86 -12.39 -9.43
C ALA A 47 10.22 -12.55 -10.83
N VAL A 48 9.05 -11.95 -11.04
CA VAL A 48 8.33 -12.01 -12.33
C VAL A 48 9.01 -11.13 -13.39
N THR A 49 9.43 -9.92 -13.03
CA THR A 49 9.98 -8.95 -13.97
C THR A 49 11.44 -9.26 -14.32
N GLY A 50 12.21 -9.74 -13.34
CA GLY A 50 13.62 -10.12 -13.51
C GLY A 50 13.84 -11.34 -14.40
N GLN A 51 12.80 -12.14 -14.69
CA GLN A 51 12.94 -13.35 -15.51
C GLN A 51 13.29 -13.04 -16.97
N ALA A 52 12.84 -11.90 -17.51
CA ALA A 52 13.04 -11.55 -18.92
C ALA A 52 14.03 -10.38 -19.14
N ALA A 53 14.34 -9.57 -18.12
CA ALA A 53 15.27 -8.42 -18.11
C ALA A 53 15.08 -7.33 -19.21
N ILE A 54 14.12 -7.49 -20.12
CA ILE A 54 13.89 -6.59 -21.26
C ILE A 54 12.96 -5.43 -20.88
N TRP A 55 12.09 -5.62 -19.90
CA TRP A 55 11.00 -4.70 -19.57
C TRP A 55 11.27 -3.80 -18.36
N ASP A 56 12.48 -3.84 -17.80
CA ASP A 56 12.80 -3.20 -16.51
C ASP A 56 12.49 -1.69 -16.50
N THR A 57 12.78 -0.97 -17.59
CA THR A 57 12.49 0.48 -17.68
C THR A 57 10.99 0.77 -17.72
N THR A 58 10.21 0.01 -18.50
CA THR A 58 8.76 0.22 -18.61
C THR A 58 8.07 -0.12 -17.29
N VAL A 59 8.46 -1.23 -16.68
CA VAL A 59 7.93 -1.69 -15.38
C VAL A 59 8.26 -0.68 -14.28
N ALA A 60 9.49 -0.17 -14.23
CA ALA A 60 9.87 0.88 -13.28
C ALA A 60 9.03 2.15 -13.44
N GLY A 61 8.73 2.55 -14.68
CA GLY A 61 7.83 3.68 -14.97
C GLY A 61 6.42 3.47 -14.44
N ILE A 62 5.87 2.26 -14.57
CA ILE A 62 4.55 1.90 -14.03
C ILE A 62 4.54 1.97 -12.50
N PHE A 63 5.56 1.42 -11.83
CA PHE A 63 5.65 1.47 -10.37
C PHE A 63 5.82 2.89 -9.85
N LEU A 64 6.59 3.72 -10.54
CA LEU A 64 6.70 5.14 -10.21
C LEU A 64 5.35 5.85 -10.32
N ALA A 65 4.61 5.62 -11.40
CA ALA A 65 3.27 6.20 -11.58
C ALA A 65 2.29 5.76 -10.49
N ILE A 66 2.32 4.48 -10.10
CA ILE A 66 1.50 3.96 -8.99
C ILE A 66 1.92 4.60 -7.66
N ALA A 67 3.22 4.68 -7.38
CA ALA A 67 3.72 5.31 -6.15
C ALA A 67 3.30 6.78 -6.05
N GLU A 68 3.35 7.50 -7.17
CA GLU A 68 2.95 8.90 -7.24
C GLU A 68 1.43 9.08 -7.14
N LEU A 69 0.64 8.18 -7.72
CA LEU A 69 -0.80 8.15 -7.51
C LEU A 69 -1.15 7.97 -6.02
N ILE A 70 -0.45 7.06 -5.33
CA ILE A 70 -0.63 6.86 -3.88
C ILE A 70 -0.23 8.12 -3.11
N ASN A 71 0.92 8.75 -3.44
CA ASN A 71 1.32 10.02 -2.83
C ASN A 71 0.22 11.07 -2.98
N TRP A 72 -0.24 11.28 -4.21
CA TRP A 72 -1.26 12.26 -4.51
C TRP A 72 -2.55 12.02 -3.73
N LEU A 73 -3.01 10.77 -3.64
CA LEU A 73 -4.18 10.39 -2.84
C LEU A 73 -3.99 10.66 -1.34
N VAL A 74 -2.81 10.33 -0.80
CA VAL A 74 -2.48 10.54 0.62
C VAL A 74 -2.44 12.04 0.95
N TYR A 75 -1.77 12.86 0.13
CA TYR A 75 -1.63 14.29 0.36
C TYR A 75 -2.91 15.09 0.06
N ARG A 76 -3.76 14.61 -0.86
CA ARG A 76 -5.05 15.25 -1.15
C ARG A 76 -6.07 15.03 -0.03
N SER A 77 -5.93 13.95 0.75
CA SER A 77 -6.82 13.67 1.86
C SER A 77 -6.59 14.65 3.01
N ARG A 78 -7.59 15.48 3.32
CA ARG A 78 -7.57 16.40 4.47
C ARG A 78 -7.79 15.71 5.82
N GLY A 79 -7.88 14.38 5.86
CA GLY A 79 -8.12 13.59 7.08
C GLY A 79 -7.34 12.27 7.09
N ARG A 80 -7.20 11.70 8.29
CA ARG A 80 -6.54 10.40 8.52
C ARG A 80 -7.49 9.25 8.13
N VAL A 81 -7.52 8.93 6.84
CA VAL A 81 -8.22 7.74 6.34
C VAL A 81 -7.30 6.54 6.54
N LEU A 82 -7.74 5.57 7.36
CA LEU A 82 -6.95 4.38 7.68
C LEU A 82 -6.49 3.64 6.41
N LEU A 83 -7.37 3.51 5.41
CA LEU A 83 -7.03 2.83 4.16
C LEU A 83 -5.85 3.51 3.44
N LEU A 84 -5.82 4.85 3.38
CA LEU A 84 -4.72 5.61 2.77
C LEU A 84 -3.42 5.44 3.56
N GLU A 85 -3.52 5.39 4.89
CA GLU A 85 -2.37 5.10 5.76
C GLU A 85 -1.80 3.71 5.48
N LEU A 86 -2.65 2.69 5.39
CA LEU A 86 -2.23 1.32 5.04
C LEU A 86 -1.61 1.24 3.65
N MET A 87 -2.22 1.87 2.64
CA MET A 87 -1.66 1.95 1.29
C MET A 87 -0.27 2.61 1.29
N ASN A 88 -0.07 3.63 2.12
CA ASN A 88 1.24 4.28 2.25
C ASN A 88 2.29 3.34 2.87
N TYR A 89 1.95 2.60 3.94
CA TYR A 89 2.85 1.60 4.52
C TYR A 89 3.16 0.45 3.54
N ALA A 90 2.17 -0.02 2.78
CA ALA A 90 2.39 -1.03 1.75
C ALA A 90 3.31 -0.52 0.64
N LYS A 91 3.11 0.72 0.18
CA LYS A 91 4.01 1.37 -0.79
C LYS A 91 5.44 1.45 -0.27
N ILE A 92 5.64 1.82 1.00
CA ILE A 92 6.98 1.88 1.61
C ILE A 92 7.64 0.49 1.60
N GLY A 93 6.91 -0.55 2.02
CA GLY A 93 7.42 -1.93 2.00
C GLY A 93 7.78 -2.42 0.59
N PHE A 94 6.94 -2.08 -0.39
CA PHE A 94 7.17 -2.40 -1.80
C PHE A 94 8.45 -1.74 -2.34
N ILE A 95 8.60 -0.43 -2.15
CA ILE A 95 9.80 0.31 -2.60
C ILE A 95 11.05 -0.22 -1.91
N TYR A 96 10.99 -0.46 -0.60
CA TYR A 96 12.12 -1.01 0.15
C TYR A 96 12.58 -2.36 -0.38
N CYS A 97 11.64 -3.26 -0.71
CA CYS A 97 11.97 -4.54 -1.30
C CYS A 97 12.67 -4.40 -2.66
N LEU A 98 12.14 -3.55 -3.55
CA LEU A 98 12.75 -3.32 -4.88
C LEU A 98 14.19 -2.78 -4.77
N PHE A 99 14.43 -1.88 -3.82
CA PHE A 99 15.79 -1.39 -3.55
C PHE A 99 16.73 -2.51 -3.08
N LEU A 100 16.26 -3.41 -2.21
CA LEU A 100 17.06 -4.55 -1.78
C LEU A 100 17.36 -5.53 -2.92
N GLU A 101 16.37 -5.82 -3.77
CA GLU A 101 16.59 -6.70 -4.94
C GLU A 101 17.58 -6.08 -5.94
N ALA A 102 17.49 -4.76 -6.17
CA ALA A 102 18.45 -4.04 -7.01
C ALA A 102 19.88 -4.09 -6.42
N LEU A 103 20.02 -3.95 -5.10
CA LEU A 103 21.33 -4.08 -4.43
C LEU A 103 21.92 -5.50 -4.57
N LYS A 104 21.09 -6.54 -4.46
CA LYS A 104 21.54 -7.94 -4.64
C LYS A 104 22.06 -8.20 -6.05
N LEU A 105 21.49 -7.55 -7.06
CA LEU A 105 21.89 -7.70 -8.47
C LEU A 105 23.10 -6.84 -8.83
N GLY A 106 23.37 -5.77 -8.07
CA GLY A 106 24.48 -4.84 -8.29
C GLY A 106 25.79 -5.19 -7.59
N SER A 107 25.84 -6.25 -6.77
CA SER A 107 27.05 -6.77 -6.09
C SER A 107 27.60 -8.01 -6.79
#